data_AF-A0AAD7T031-F1
#
_entry.id   AF-A0AAD7T031-F1
#
_cell.length_a   1.000
_cell.length_b   1.000
_cell.length_c   1.000
_cell.angle_alpha   90.00
_cell.angle_beta   90.00
_cell.angle_gamma   90.00
#
_symmetry.space_group_name_H-M   'P 1'
#
loop_
_entity.id
_entity.type
_entity.pdbx_description
1 polymer ?
#
loop_
_entity_poly.entity_id
_entity_poly.type
_entity_poly.pdbx_seq_one_letter_code
_entity_poly.pdbx_strand_id
1 'polypeptide(L)'
;MSSEEFEKLHEVYTSLYEELKLMPDRASRCHGEEKKRMVRHFDERFGEAEEMLQLMDKELFGAPSTFRNAMSTKLRLYRRDLGKLQRDMKSSDLGLGFAGRVGDSRHSVYGSQNEQSTQMQSQRALLLQGTDSLNSASQSIERSQRIAAETDHIGRDIIEELGEQREQLDRTRDRLVHTGENLSRSRRILRSMSRRLVTNKLLLSVIILMELAILGATVYLKFFRK
;
A
#
# COMPACT_ATOMS: atom_id res chain seq x y z
N MET A 1 -19.93 7.22 -6.69
CA MET A 1 -19.78 8.16 -5.55
C MET A 1 -18.41 8.03 -4.87
N SER A 2 -17.87 6.83 -4.62
CA SER A 2 -16.58 6.67 -3.91
C SER A 2 -15.30 7.20 -4.62
N SER A 3 -15.29 7.37 -5.96
CA SER A 3 -14.07 7.82 -6.67
C SER A 3 -13.77 9.32 -6.49
N GLU A 4 -14.79 10.18 -6.45
CA GLU A 4 -14.58 11.64 -6.43
C GLU A 4 -14.10 12.13 -5.05
N GLU A 5 -14.59 11.54 -3.97
CA GLU A 5 -14.15 11.86 -2.61
C GLU A 5 -12.70 11.39 -2.40
N PHE A 6 -12.37 10.22 -2.95
CA PHE A 6 -11.01 9.70 -2.94
C PHE A 6 -10.02 10.61 -3.70
N GLU A 7 -10.40 11.12 -4.88
CA GLU A 7 -9.57 12.02 -5.67
C GLU A 7 -9.31 13.34 -4.94
N LYS A 8 -10.33 13.92 -4.28
CA LYS A 8 -10.16 15.13 -3.45
C LYS A 8 -9.20 14.89 -2.29
N LEU A 9 -9.35 13.77 -1.57
CA LEU A 9 -8.44 13.40 -0.48
C LEU A 9 -7.00 13.21 -0.99
N HIS A 10 -6.86 12.61 -2.18
CA HIS A 10 -5.56 12.41 -2.81
C HIS A 10 -4.89 13.74 -3.21
N GLU A 11 -5.64 14.70 -3.72
CA GLU A 11 -5.14 16.02 -4.09
C GLU A 11 -4.64 16.79 -2.86
N VAL A 12 -5.42 16.78 -1.78
CA VAL A 12 -5.04 17.39 -0.49
C VAL A 12 -3.81 16.71 0.11
N TYR A 13 -3.74 15.37 0.07
CA TYR A 13 -2.55 14.65 0.51
C TYR A 13 -1.32 15.03 -0.32
N THR A 14 -1.47 15.16 -1.63
CA THR A 14 -0.35 15.46 -2.54
C THR A 14 0.21 16.86 -2.29
N SER A 15 -0.65 17.86 -2.05
CA SER A 15 -0.20 19.22 -1.72
C SER A 15 0.53 19.27 -0.37
N LEU A 16 0.01 18.58 0.65
CA LEU A 16 0.66 18.44 1.96
C LEU A 16 2.02 17.71 1.85
N TYR A 17 2.10 16.66 1.02
CA TYR A 17 3.33 15.90 0.83
C TYR A 17 4.43 16.74 0.15
N GLU A 18 4.10 17.52 -0.89
CA GLU A 18 5.07 18.42 -1.52
C GLU A 18 5.53 19.52 -0.57
N GLU A 19 4.66 20.03 0.30
CA GLU A 19 5.06 20.97 1.35
C GLU A 19 6.02 20.33 2.37
N LEU A 20 5.67 19.15 2.89
CA LEU A 20 6.48 18.39 3.83
C LEU A 20 7.85 18.02 3.27
N LYS A 21 7.94 17.73 1.97
CA LYS A 21 9.19 17.39 1.28
C LYS A 21 10.21 18.53 1.24
N LEU A 22 9.73 19.79 1.24
CA LEU A 22 10.59 20.96 1.21
C LEU A 22 11.05 21.41 2.61
N MET A 23 10.38 20.96 3.68
CA MET A 23 10.69 21.37 5.05
C MET A 23 12.04 20.85 5.58
N PRO A 24 12.49 19.60 5.33
CA PRO A 24 13.81 19.15 5.76
C PRO A 24 14.97 19.97 5.16
N ASP A 25 14.88 20.35 3.88
CA ASP A 25 15.90 21.20 3.23
C ASP A 25 15.90 22.63 3.78
N ARG A 26 14.76 23.15 4.22
CA ARG A 26 14.68 24.45 4.90
C ARG A 26 15.18 24.37 6.33
N ALA A 27 14.82 23.31 7.06
CA ALA A 27 15.21 23.10 8.44
C ALA A 27 16.71 22.84 8.62
N SER A 28 17.39 22.32 7.59
CA SER A 28 18.85 22.18 7.57
C SER A 28 19.57 23.54 7.49
N ARG A 29 18.92 24.56 6.93
CA ARG A 29 19.46 25.93 6.78
C ARG A 29 19.13 26.86 7.94
N CYS A 30 18.14 26.50 8.76
CA CYS A 30 17.72 27.27 9.94
C CYS A 30 18.45 26.79 11.21
N HIS A 31 18.74 27.72 12.14
CA HIS A 31 19.42 27.42 13.41
C HIS A 31 18.60 27.89 14.62
N GLY A 32 18.82 27.27 15.78
CA GLY A 32 18.25 27.71 17.06
C GLY A 32 16.72 27.63 17.14
N GLU A 33 16.07 28.72 17.56
CA GLU A 33 14.60 28.77 17.75
C GLU A 33 13.82 28.64 16.44
N GLU A 34 14.35 29.15 15.33
CA GLU A 34 13.69 29.08 14.02
C GLU A 34 13.57 27.63 13.55
N LYS A 35 14.63 26.83 13.77
CA LYS A 35 14.61 25.39 13.52
C LYS A 35 13.59 24.68 14.40
N LYS A 36 13.51 25.02 15.70
CA LYS A 36 12.53 24.43 16.62
C LYS A 36 11.08 24.76 16.22
N ARG A 37 10.82 25.97 15.73
CA ARG A 37 9.51 26.37 15.17
C ARG A 37 9.19 25.58 13.90
N MET A 38 10.18 25.40 13.02
CA MET A 38 10.03 24.63 11.78
C MET A 38 9.75 23.15 12.06
N VAL A 39 10.40 22.56 13.07
CA VAL A 39 10.15 21.17 13.51
C VAL A 39 8.71 21.00 14.00
N ARG A 40 8.19 21.93 14.81
CA ARG A 40 6.79 21.89 15.26
C ARG A 40 5.82 22.00 14.10
N HIS A 41 6.07 22.92 13.16
CA HIS A 41 5.25 23.07 11.97
C HIS A 41 5.28 21.82 11.09
N PHE A 42 6.44 21.17 10.97
CA PHE A 42 6.57 19.88 10.29
C PHE A 42 5.75 18.80 11.00
N ASP A 43 5.82 18.69 12.32
CA ASP A 43 5.07 17.69 13.09
C ASP A 43 3.54 17.89 12.95
N GLU A 44 3.07 19.13 12.94
CA GLU A 44 1.65 19.47 12.69
C GLU A 44 1.20 19.03 11.30
N ARG A 45 1.91 19.47 10.25
CA ARG A 45 1.59 19.10 8.86
C ARG A 45 1.75 17.60 8.60
N PHE A 46 2.69 16.95 9.28
CA PHE A 46 2.89 15.51 9.22
C PHE A 46 1.68 14.77 9.80
N GLY A 47 1.15 15.23 10.93
CA GLY A 47 -0.09 14.71 11.51
C GLY A 47 -1.29 14.83 10.56
N GLU A 48 -1.45 15.98 9.90
CA GLU A 48 -2.50 16.19 8.89
C GLU A 48 -2.35 15.24 7.68
N ALA A 49 -1.12 15.02 7.21
CA ALA A 49 -0.87 14.07 6.13
C ALA A 49 -1.19 12.62 6.53
N GLU A 50 -0.89 12.22 7.78
CA GLU A 50 -1.31 10.91 8.31
C GLU A 50 -2.83 10.79 8.43
N GLU A 51 -3.52 11.83 8.88
CA GLU A 51 -4.99 11.87 8.94
C GLU A 51 -5.61 11.70 7.55
N MET A 52 -5.08 12.38 6.53
CA MET A 52 -5.54 12.22 5.15
C MET A 52 -5.34 10.80 4.64
N LEU A 53 -4.19 10.16 4.93
CA LEU A 53 -3.98 8.75 4.56
C LEU A 53 -4.95 7.80 5.28
N GLN A 54 -5.33 8.09 6.53
CA GLN A 54 -6.34 7.31 7.24
C GLN A 54 -7.74 7.49 6.62
N LEU A 55 -8.10 8.71 6.22
CA LEU A 55 -9.36 8.99 5.53
C LEU A 55 -9.42 8.28 4.16
N MET A 56 -8.33 8.29 3.41
CA MET A 56 -8.21 7.54 2.15
C MET A 56 -8.37 6.03 2.34
N ASP A 57 -7.85 5.47 3.43
CA ASP A 57 -8.06 4.04 3.77
C ASP A 57 -9.51 3.73 4.14
N LYS A 58 -10.21 4.64 4.84
CA LYS A 58 -11.63 4.48 5.14
C LYS A 58 -12.48 4.52 3.88
N GLU A 59 -12.17 5.41 2.94
CA GLU A 59 -12.88 5.51 1.67
C GLU A 59 -12.70 4.26 0.80
N LEU A 60 -11.53 3.61 0.90
CA LEU A 60 -11.23 2.37 0.18
C LEU A 60 -12.07 1.16 0.62
N PHE A 61 -12.69 1.19 1.80
CA PHE A 61 -13.62 0.14 2.22
C PHE A 61 -14.90 0.11 1.37
N GLY A 62 -15.32 1.26 0.82
CA GLY A 62 -16.51 1.37 -0.03
C GLY A 62 -16.27 1.02 -1.51
N ALA A 63 -15.02 0.80 -1.91
CA ALA A 63 -14.63 0.65 -3.31
C ALA A 63 -14.55 -0.82 -3.79
N PRO A 64 -14.68 -1.09 -5.10
CA PRO A 64 -14.49 -2.43 -5.67
C PRO A 64 -13.10 -3.02 -5.38
N SER A 65 -13.02 -4.35 -5.23
CA SER A 65 -11.81 -5.07 -4.79
C SER A 65 -10.57 -4.83 -5.68
N THR A 66 -10.75 -4.67 -6.99
CA THR A 66 -9.65 -4.38 -7.93
C THR A 66 -9.02 -3.01 -7.69
N PHE A 67 -9.84 -1.98 -7.47
CA PHE A 67 -9.39 -0.63 -7.13
C PHE A 67 -8.76 -0.59 -5.74
N ARG A 68 -9.39 -1.27 -4.76
CA ARG A 68 -8.92 -1.36 -3.38
C ARG A 68 -7.51 -1.94 -3.29
N ASN A 69 -7.23 -3.04 -3.97
CA ASN A 69 -5.91 -3.69 -3.92
C ASN A 69 -4.81 -2.81 -4.55
N ALA A 70 -5.10 -2.18 -5.68
CA ALA A 70 -4.16 -1.27 -6.34
C ALA A 70 -3.87 -0.04 -5.48
N MET A 71 -4.89 0.54 -4.85
CA MET A 71 -4.73 1.77 -4.07
C MET A 71 -4.18 1.53 -2.67
N SER A 72 -4.50 0.41 -2.02
CA SER A 72 -3.89 -0.01 -0.75
C SER A 72 -2.36 -0.16 -0.90
N THR A 73 -1.90 -0.68 -2.04
CA THR A 73 -0.47 -0.72 -2.38
C THR A 73 0.13 0.69 -2.44
N LYS A 74 -0.55 1.67 -3.05
CA LYS A 74 -0.10 3.06 -3.11
C LYS A 74 -0.07 3.72 -1.72
N LEU A 75 -1.10 3.52 -0.90
CA LEU A 75 -1.14 4.06 0.47
C LEU A 75 0.01 3.52 1.34
N ARG A 76 0.37 2.25 1.18
CA ARG A 76 1.55 1.68 1.87
C ARG A 76 2.85 2.35 1.43
N LEU A 77 3.00 2.69 0.15
CA LEU A 77 4.16 3.43 -0.34
C LEU A 77 4.19 4.85 0.23
N TYR A 78 3.05 5.55 0.26
CA TYR A 78 2.94 6.89 0.85
C TYR A 78 3.30 6.92 2.33
N ARG A 79 2.82 5.97 3.13
CA ARG A 79 3.23 5.83 4.55
C ARG A 79 4.73 5.63 4.71
N ARG A 80 5.33 4.79 3.87
CA ARG A 80 6.79 4.56 3.91
C ARG A 80 7.56 5.84 3.59
N ASP A 81 7.10 6.59 2.58
CA ASP A 81 7.78 7.81 2.13
C ASP A 81 7.62 8.95 3.16
N LEU A 82 6.46 9.08 3.82
CA LEU A 82 6.27 9.94 5.00
C LEU A 82 7.21 9.53 6.15
N GLY A 83 7.29 8.23 6.47
CA GLY A 83 8.20 7.74 7.52
C GLY A 83 9.68 7.97 7.19
N LYS A 84 10.04 8.10 5.91
CA LYS A 84 11.38 8.54 5.51
C LYS A 84 11.58 10.03 5.81
N LEU A 85 10.64 10.89 5.40
CA LEU A 85 10.68 12.34 5.68
C LEU A 85 10.77 12.64 7.18
N GLN A 86 10.03 11.90 8.02
CA GLN A 86 10.10 12.05 9.47
C GLN A 86 11.49 11.71 10.03
N ARG A 87 12.14 10.67 9.51
CA ARG A 87 13.51 10.30 9.91
C ARG A 87 14.52 11.35 9.46
N ASP A 88 14.38 11.87 8.25
CA ASP A 88 15.25 12.92 7.71
C ASP A 88 15.17 14.18 8.58
N MET A 89 13.96 14.57 9.01
CA MET A 89 13.75 15.70 9.93
C MET A 89 14.31 15.46 11.34
N LYS A 90 14.10 14.26 11.92
CA LYS A 90 14.66 13.89 13.23
C LYS A 90 16.18 13.77 13.23
N SER A 91 16.78 13.28 12.14
CA SER A 91 18.23 13.19 12.00
C SER A 91 18.90 14.57 11.98
N SER A 92 18.19 15.55 11.42
CA SER A 92 18.62 16.96 11.45
C SER A 92 18.61 17.53 12.87
N ASP A 93 17.73 17.07 13.76
CA ASP A 93 17.64 17.51 15.17
C ASP A 93 18.70 16.85 16.08
N LEU A 94 18.98 15.56 15.85
CA LEU A 94 19.96 14.77 16.62
C LEU A 94 21.42 15.26 16.49
N GLY A 95 21.73 16.10 15.51
CA GLY A 95 23.02 16.80 15.40
C GLY A 95 23.33 17.76 16.57
N LEU A 96 22.34 18.08 17.42
CA LEU A 96 22.52 18.91 18.63
C LEU A 96 22.54 18.10 19.95
N GLY A 97 22.10 16.84 19.94
CA GLY A 97 21.94 16.04 21.16
C GLY A 97 23.25 15.44 21.72
N PHE A 98 24.26 15.24 20.87
CA PHE A 98 25.52 14.60 21.27
C PHE A 98 26.67 15.60 21.51
N ALA A 99 26.57 16.83 20.99
CA ALA A 99 27.61 17.86 21.15
C ALA A 99 27.47 18.72 22.42
N GLY A 100 26.32 18.66 23.11
CA GLY A 100 26.01 19.55 24.24
C GLY A 100 26.42 19.06 25.64
N ARG A 101 27.04 17.89 25.81
CA ARG A 101 27.32 17.32 27.15
C ARG A 101 28.78 17.24 27.57
N VAL A 102 29.73 17.74 26.77
CA VAL A 102 31.18 17.62 27.07
C VAL A 102 31.87 18.98 27.32
N GLY A 103 31.14 20.10 27.26
CA GLY A 103 31.75 21.41 27.07
C GLY A 103 31.88 22.38 28.25
N ASP A 104 31.42 22.06 29.47
CA ASP A 104 31.38 23.08 30.53
C ASP A 104 31.97 22.60 31.88
N SER A 105 33.29 22.43 31.91
CA SER A 105 34.06 22.13 33.12
C SER A 105 35.15 23.17 33.34
N ARG A 106 34.76 24.46 33.37
CA ARG A 106 35.66 25.58 33.70
C ARG A 106 35.06 26.48 34.78
N HIS A 107 34.87 25.97 35.99
CA HIS A 107 34.99 26.76 37.23
C HIS A 107 34.98 25.88 38.47
N SER A 108 36.11 25.78 39.17
CA SER A 108 36.23 25.99 40.62
C SER A 108 37.54 25.40 41.14
N VAL A 109 38.50 26.27 41.44
CA VAL A 109 39.85 25.97 41.99
C VAL A 109 39.85 26.07 43.53
N TYR A 110 38.70 25.97 44.20
CA TYR A 110 38.62 26.05 45.66
C TYR A 110 37.85 24.87 46.25
N GLY A 111 38.58 23.85 46.74
CA GLY A 111 37.94 22.71 47.41
C GLY A 111 38.83 21.57 47.91
N SER A 112 40.12 21.81 48.20
CA SER A 112 41.12 20.77 48.57
C SER A 112 40.93 20.11 49.96
N GLN A 113 39.74 20.13 50.55
CA GLN A 113 39.51 19.55 51.88
C GLN A 113 38.25 18.67 52.01
N ASN A 114 37.49 18.47 50.91
CA ASN A 114 36.24 17.69 50.93
C ASN A 114 36.28 16.42 50.05
N GLU A 115 37.45 16.04 49.54
CA GLU A 115 37.62 15.01 48.50
C GLU A 115 37.29 13.58 48.99
N GLN A 116 37.53 13.28 50.27
CA GLN A 116 37.41 11.91 50.78
C GLN A 116 35.95 11.48 51.08
N SER A 117 35.08 12.43 51.43
CA SER A 117 33.63 12.22 51.62
C SER A 117 32.87 12.22 50.29
N THR A 118 33.28 13.04 49.31
CA THR A 118 32.69 13.05 47.96
C THR A 118 33.02 11.79 47.16
N GLN A 119 34.18 11.18 47.37
CA GLN A 119 34.61 9.98 46.64
C GLN A 119 33.84 8.71 47.04
N MET A 120 33.42 8.57 48.31
CA MET A 120 32.52 7.48 48.73
C MET A 120 31.07 7.70 48.26
N GLN A 121 30.59 8.94 48.24
CA GLN A 121 29.26 9.26 47.70
C GLN A 121 29.19 9.06 46.19
N SER A 122 30.25 9.42 45.45
CA SER A 122 30.32 9.21 44.01
C SER A 122 30.36 7.72 43.65
N GLN A 123 31.09 6.89 44.39
CA GLN A 123 31.07 5.42 44.20
C GLN A 123 29.69 4.82 44.46
N ARG A 124 28.97 5.25 45.51
CA ARG A 124 27.59 4.81 45.76
C ARG A 124 26.62 5.27 44.68
N ALA A 125 26.74 6.50 44.20
CA ALA A 125 25.94 7.02 43.10
C ALA A 125 26.19 6.23 41.80
N LEU A 126 27.45 5.87 41.53
CA LEU A 126 27.82 5.08 40.36
C LEU A 126 27.28 3.65 40.42
N LEU A 127 27.30 3.02 41.60
CA LEU A 127 26.71 1.70 41.81
C LEU A 127 25.18 1.76 41.65
N LEU A 128 24.50 2.73 42.27
CA LEU A 128 23.05 2.95 42.12
C LEU A 128 22.66 3.15 40.65
N GLN A 129 23.39 4.02 39.94
CA GLN A 129 23.19 4.27 38.52
C GLN A 129 23.46 3.02 37.67
N GLY A 130 24.43 2.18 38.06
CA GLY A 130 24.68 0.87 37.47
C GLY A 130 23.49 -0.08 37.65
N THR A 131 22.89 -0.14 38.84
CA THR A 131 21.69 -0.98 39.09
C THR A 131 20.49 -0.47 38.32
N ASP A 132 20.27 0.84 38.28
CA ASP A 132 19.15 1.45 37.56
C ASP A 132 19.25 1.20 36.05
N SER A 133 20.47 1.28 35.50
CA SER A 133 20.74 0.96 34.10
C SER A 133 20.50 -0.52 33.79
N LEU A 134 20.89 -1.42 34.71
CA LEU A 134 20.70 -2.87 34.56
C LEU A 134 19.22 -3.25 34.66
N ASN A 135 18.50 -2.65 35.61
CA ASN A 135 17.06 -2.83 35.76
C ASN A 135 16.30 -2.32 34.51
N SER A 136 16.68 -1.15 34.00
CA SER A 136 16.12 -0.61 32.75
C SER A 136 16.42 -1.50 31.54
N ALA A 137 17.64 -2.05 31.44
CA ALA A 137 18.01 -3.00 30.40
C ALA A 137 17.22 -4.30 30.51
N SER A 138 17.03 -4.83 31.72
CA SER A 138 16.23 -6.02 31.99
C SER A 138 14.77 -5.83 31.55
N GLN A 139 14.17 -4.70 31.92
CA GLN A 139 12.80 -4.36 31.50
C GLN A 139 12.70 -4.14 29.98
N SER A 140 13.75 -3.63 29.34
CA SER A 140 13.82 -3.51 27.89
C SER A 140 13.85 -4.89 27.22
N ILE A 141 14.63 -5.84 27.76
CA ILE A 141 14.69 -7.22 27.25
C ILE A 141 13.33 -7.92 27.39
N GLU A 142 12.67 -7.77 28.53
CA GLU A 142 11.34 -8.35 28.76
C GLU A 142 10.32 -7.82 27.74
N ARG A 143 10.32 -6.50 27.49
CA ARG A 143 9.50 -5.89 26.44
C ARG A 143 9.86 -6.43 25.06
N SER A 144 11.14 -6.56 24.72
CA SER A 144 11.58 -7.11 23.44
C SER A 144 11.15 -8.57 23.25
N GLN A 145 11.20 -9.40 24.30
CA GLN A 145 10.71 -10.79 24.23
C GLN A 145 9.20 -10.83 23.98
N ARG A 146 8.43 -9.98 24.64
CA ARG A 146 6.98 -9.88 24.42
C ARG A 146 6.65 -9.47 22.99
N ILE A 147 7.34 -8.45 22.47
CA ILE A 147 7.15 -7.97 21.09
C ILE A 147 7.57 -9.05 20.08
N ALA A 148 8.66 -9.77 20.35
CA ALA A 148 9.11 -10.87 19.50
C ALA A 148 8.06 -12.00 19.46
N ALA A 149 7.48 -12.37 20.60
CA ALA A 149 6.43 -13.39 20.67
C ALA A 149 5.14 -12.96 19.94
N GLU A 150 4.75 -11.69 20.04
CA GLU A 150 3.62 -11.11 19.30
C GLU A 150 3.91 -11.10 17.79
N THR A 151 5.13 -10.73 17.40
CA THR A 151 5.58 -10.74 16.00
C THR A 151 5.58 -12.16 15.42
N ASP A 152 6.02 -13.16 16.19
CA ASP A 152 5.96 -14.56 15.81
C ASP A 152 4.52 -15.03 15.61
N HIS A 153 3.59 -14.59 16.46
CA HIS A 153 2.17 -14.93 16.30
C HIS A 153 1.60 -14.32 15.02
N ILE A 154 1.80 -13.02 14.80
CA ILE A 154 1.37 -12.34 13.57
C ILE A 154 2.01 -13.00 12.34
N GLY A 155 3.28 -13.39 12.43
CA GLY A 155 3.98 -14.10 11.36
C GLY A 155 3.35 -15.44 11.02
N ARG A 156 2.88 -16.21 12.03
CA ARG A 156 2.15 -17.46 11.80
C ARG A 156 0.80 -17.21 11.12
N ASP A 157 0.04 -16.23 11.59
CA ASP A 157 -1.27 -15.89 11.03
C ASP A 157 -1.13 -15.47 9.55
N ILE A 158 -0.09 -14.69 9.23
CA ILE A 158 0.23 -14.32 7.84
C ILE A 158 0.56 -15.55 6.99
N ILE A 159 1.32 -16.52 7.52
CA ILE A 159 1.66 -17.74 6.78
C ILE A 159 0.41 -18.58 6.51
N GLU A 160 -0.51 -18.67 7.48
CA GLU A 160 -1.79 -19.35 7.33
C GLU A 160 -2.65 -18.69 6.24
N GLU A 161 -2.82 -17.37 6.30
CA GLU A 161 -3.57 -16.61 5.30
C GLU A 161 -2.95 -16.73 3.89
N LEU A 162 -1.62 -16.67 3.76
CA LEU A 162 -0.94 -16.90 2.49
C LEU A 162 -1.18 -18.32 1.96
N GLY A 163 -1.30 -19.31 2.85
CA GLY A 163 -1.68 -20.67 2.51
C GLY A 163 -3.09 -20.73 1.91
N GLU A 164 -4.07 -20.11 2.56
CA GLU A 164 -5.45 -20.04 2.07
C GLU A 164 -5.55 -19.29 0.74
N GLN A 165 -4.86 -18.16 0.61
CA GLN A 165 -4.80 -17.37 -0.63
C GLN A 165 -4.19 -18.19 -1.78
N ARG A 166 -3.14 -18.97 -1.51
CA ARG A 166 -2.55 -19.88 -2.50
C ARG A 166 -3.56 -20.93 -2.96
N GLU A 167 -4.31 -21.52 -2.03
CA GLU A 167 -5.35 -22.50 -2.37
C GLU A 167 -6.47 -21.86 -3.22
N GLN A 168 -6.88 -20.63 -2.89
CA GLN A 168 -7.87 -19.89 -3.66
C GLN A 168 -7.39 -19.57 -5.08
N LEU A 169 -6.10 -19.23 -5.23
CA LEU A 169 -5.48 -18.96 -6.52
C LEU A 169 -5.42 -20.24 -7.36
N ASP A 170 -5.07 -21.38 -6.75
CA ASP A 170 -5.03 -22.67 -7.43
C ASP A 170 -6.43 -23.11 -7.89
N ARG A 171 -7.46 -22.98 -7.03
CA ARG A 171 -8.86 -23.22 -7.41
C ARG A 171 -9.32 -22.31 -8.55
N THR A 172 -8.89 -21.05 -8.55
CA THR A 172 -9.24 -20.09 -9.62
C THR A 172 -8.55 -20.47 -10.93
N ARG A 173 -7.29 -20.91 -10.85
CA ARG A 173 -6.54 -21.42 -11.99
C ARG A 173 -7.20 -22.66 -12.60
N ASP A 174 -7.59 -23.63 -11.78
CA ASP A 174 -8.30 -24.84 -12.25
C ASP A 174 -9.62 -24.50 -12.92
N ARG A 175 -10.41 -23.59 -12.32
CA ARG A 175 -11.64 -23.09 -12.95
C ARG A 175 -11.36 -22.44 -14.30
N LEU A 176 -10.32 -21.63 -14.41
CA LEU A 176 -9.94 -20.97 -15.67
C LEU A 176 -9.56 -21.99 -16.75
N VAL A 177 -8.79 -23.03 -16.40
CA VAL A 177 -8.44 -24.12 -17.32
C VAL A 177 -9.71 -24.84 -17.79
N HIS A 178 -10.61 -25.22 -16.88
CA HIS A 178 -11.89 -25.84 -17.22
C HIS A 178 -12.80 -24.94 -18.07
N THR A 179 -12.85 -23.63 -17.80
CA THR A 179 -13.59 -22.67 -18.64
C THR A 179 -12.99 -22.58 -20.05
N GLY A 180 -11.66 -22.63 -20.18
CA GLY A 180 -10.98 -22.69 -21.48
C GLY A 180 -11.37 -23.92 -22.30
N GLU A 181 -11.43 -25.09 -21.66
CA GLU A 181 -11.91 -26.33 -22.30
C GLU A 181 -13.38 -26.21 -22.73
N ASN A 182 -14.24 -25.69 -21.87
CA ASN A 182 -15.66 -25.49 -22.17
C ASN A 182 -15.89 -24.50 -23.32
N LEU A 183 -15.12 -23.41 -23.39
CA LEU A 183 -15.12 -22.48 -24.52
C LEU A 183 -14.74 -23.16 -25.83
N SER A 184 -13.75 -24.04 -25.82
CA SER A 184 -13.34 -24.80 -27.00
C SER A 184 -14.46 -25.73 -27.50
N ARG A 185 -15.20 -26.39 -26.59
CA ARG A 185 -16.37 -27.22 -26.91
C ARG A 185 -17.51 -26.37 -27.46
N SER A 186 -17.83 -25.26 -26.80
CA SER A 186 -18.87 -24.31 -27.25
C SER A 186 -18.58 -23.78 -28.65
N ARG A 187 -17.32 -23.44 -28.96
CA ARG A 187 -16.93 -22.99 -30.30
C ARG A 187 -17.11 -24.10 -31.36
N ARG A 188 -16.84 -25.36 -31.01
CA ARG A 188 -17.08 -26.51 -31.90
C ARG A 188 -18.58 -26.69 -32.18
N ILE A 189 -19.42 -26.59 -31.15
CA ILE A 189 -20.88 -26.69 -31.28
C ILE A 189 -21.43 -25.56 -32.14
N LEU A 190 -21.04 -24.31 -31.85
CA LEU A 190 -21.45 -23.14 -32.64
C LEU A 190 -21.05 -23.26 -34.11
N ARG A 191 -19.84 -23.76 -34.40
CA ARG A 191 -19.40 -23.99 -35.77
C ARG A 191 -20.24 -25.06 -36.48
N SER A 192 -20.66 -26.11 -35.76
CA SER A 192 -21.56 -27.13 -36.32
C SER A 192 -22.96 -26.60 -36.60
N MET A 193 -23.52 -25.76 -35.70
CA MET A 193 -24.80 -25.09 -35.90
C MET A 193 -24.74 -24.11 -37.08
N SER A 194 -23.70 -23.28 -37.14
CA SER A 194 -23.47 -22.33 -38.24
C SER A 194 -23.43 -23.03 -39.59
N ARG A 195 -22.72 -24.17 -39.70
CA ARG A 195 -22.66 -24.95 -40.93
C ARG A 195 -24.03 -25.49 -41.35
N ARG A 196 -24.82 -26.01 -40.42
CA ARG A 196 -26.21 -26.48 -40.68
C ARG A 196 -27.10 -25.34 -41.19
N LEU A 197 -26.99 -24.14 -40.59
CA LEU A 197 -27.74 -22.96 -41.04
C LEU A 197 -27.38 -22.56 -42.47
N VAL A 198 -26.09 -22.56 -42.81
CA VAL A 198 -25.62 -22.23 -44.17
C VAL A 198 -26.15 -23.26 -45.18
N THR A 199 -26.06 -24.56 -44.89
CA THR A 199 -26.61 -25.62 -45.76
C THR A 199 -28.12 -25.47 -45.96
N ASN A 200 -28.88 -25.23 -44.88
CA ASN A 200 -30.32 -25.04 -44.98
C ASN A 200 -30.69 -23.80 -45.80
N LYS A 201 -29.97 -22.68 -45.62
CA LYS A 201 -30.18 -21.46 -46.42
C LYS A 201 -29.85 -21.69 -47.90
N LEU A 202 -28.78 -22.43 -48.21
CA LEU A 202 -28.41 -22.74 -49.59
C LEU A 202 -29.46 -23.63 -50.26
N LEU A 203 -29.92 -24.69 -49.58
CA LEU A 203 -30.98 -25.54 -50.09
C LEU A 203 -32.28 -24.77 -50.34
N LEU A 204 -32.67 -23.89 -49.41
CA LEU A 204 -33.84 -23.02 -49.58
C LEU A 204 -33.69 -22.11 -50.82
N SER A 205 -32.52 -21.50 -51.00
CA SER A 205 -32.24 -20.64 -52.16
C SER A 205 -32.34 -21.40 -53.48
N VAL A 206 -31.87 -22.65 -53.53
CA VAL A 206 -31.95 -23.50 -54.74
C VAL A 206 -33.40 -23.84 -55.09
N ILE A 207 -34.21 -24.20 -54.09
CA ILE A 207 -35.63 -24.51 -54.29
C ILE A 207 -36.37 -23.30 -54.86
N ILE A 208 -36.16 -22.11 -54.28
CA ILE A 208 -36.81 -20.88 -54.76
C ILE A 208 -36.43 -20.56 -56.21
N LEU A 209 -35.16 -20.70 -56.58
CA LEU A 209 -34.71 -20.47 -57.96
C LEU A 209 -35.33 -21.48 -58.94
N MET A 210 -35.44 -22.74 -58.54
CA MET A 210 -36.04 -23.79 -59.34
C MET A 210 -37.54 -23.52 -59.60
N GLU A 211 -38.28 -23.12 -58.57
CA GLU A 211 -39.70 -22.74 -58.68
C GLU A 211 -39.89 -21.55 -59.63
N LEU A 212 -39.06 -20.51 -59.51
CA LEU A 212 -39.11 -19.34 -60.40
C LEU A 212 -38.81 -19.71 -61.86
N ALA A 213 -37.88 -20.64 -62.10
CA ALA A 213 -37.57 -21.11 -63.45
C ALA A 213 -38.75 -21.86 -64.09
N ILE A 214 -39.44 -22.72 -63.33
CA ILE A 214 -40.62 -23.46 -63.80
C ILE A 214 -41.77 -22.48 -64.09
N LEU A 215 -42.04 -21.55 -63.19
CA LEU A 215 -43.07 -20.52 -63.40
C LEU A 215 -42.76 -19.66 -64.63
N GLY A 216 -41.52 -19.21 -64.78
CA GLY A 216 -41.06 -18.45 -65.95
C GLY A 216 -41.23 -19.23 -67.26
N ALA A 217 -40.82 -20.50 -67.29
CA ALA A 217 -40.98 -21.36 -68.45
C ALA A 217 -42.46 -21.57 -68.81
N THR A 218 -43.32 -21.77 -67.81
CA THR A 218 -44.77 -21.96 -68.01
C THR A 218 -45.43 -20.71 -68.58
N VAL A 219 -45.08 -19.53 -68.06
CA VAL A 219 -45.58 -18.24 -68.57
C VAL A 219 -45.07 -17.97 -69.98
N TYR A 220 -43.78 -18.22 -70.24
CA TYR A 220 -43.19 -18.07 -71.58
C TYR A 220 -43.89 -18.95 -72.61
N LEU A 221 -44.08 -20.24 -72.31
CA LEU A 221 -44.80 -21.16 -73.19
C LEU A 221 -46.26 -20.73 -73.40
N LYS A 222 -46.95 -20.26 -72.35
CA LYS A 222 -48.35 -19.83 -72.48
C LYS A 222 -48.51 -18.54 -73.30
N PHE A 223 -47.56 -17.61 -73.19
CA PHE A 223 -47.65 -16.30 -73.84
C PHE A 223 -47.11 -16.32 -75.28
N PHE A 224 -46.06 -17.09 -75.55
CA PHE A 224 -45.39 -17.13 -76.85
C PHE A 224 -45.90 -18.25 -77.77
N ARG A 225 -46.62 -19.25 -77.24
CA ARG A 225 -47.14 -20.39 -78.00
C ARG A 225 -48.65 -20.29 -78.27
N LYS A 226 -49.17 -19.07 -78.35
CA LYS A 226 -50.53 -18.74 -78.76
C LYS A 226 -50.47 -17.75 -79.91
#